data_AF-A0A919ZTT2-F1
#
_entry.id   AF-A0A919ZTT2-F1
#
_cell.length_a   1.000
_cell.length_b   1.000
_cell.length_c   1.000
_cell.angle_alpha   90.00
_cell.angle_beta   90.00
_cell.angle_gamma   90.00
#
_symmetry.space_group_name_H-M   'P 1'
#
loop_
_entity.id
_entity.type
_entity.pdbx_description
1 polymer ?
#
loop_
_entity_poly.entity_id
_entity_poly.type
_entity_poly.pdbx_seq_one_letter_code
_entity_poly.pdbx_strand_id
1 'polypeptide(L)'
;MGRKHAGTMAVLVLLFLVPFTGISNAEDNGSCCEQDGFKMFLTGEAQSGGLTPFASNLDQRYSAVVTPSVLGAIEIGKWSTVWSIDDDYPASEWTFEIPYEIEGATGFQFNATVGINIGGSYYFGVVRARATCY
;
A
#
# COMPACT_ATOMS: atom_id res chain seq x y z
N MET A 1 -57.27 -54.56 -13.82
CA MET A 1 -56.98 -53.15 -14.17
C MET A 1 -56.11 -52.56 -13.06
N GLY A 2 -54.94 -51.96 -13.38
CA GLY A 2 -54.03 -51.21 -12.47
C GLY A 2 -53.02 -52.07 -11.70
N ARG A 3 -51.77 -52.29 -12.17
CA ARG A 3 -50.54 -51.44 -12.14
C ARG A 3 -49.86 -51.31 -10.75
N LYS A 4 -48.79 -52.09 -10.62
CA LYS A 4 -47.47 -51.98 -9.95
C LYS A 4 -47.16 -50.77 -9.04
N HIS A 5 -46.25 -51.06 -8.10
CA HIS A 5 -45.30 -50.21 -7.34
C HIS A 5 -45.74 -49.76 -5.95
N ALA A 6 -45.17 -50.38 -4.91
CA ALA A 6 -44.88 -49.68 -3.64
C ALA A 6 -43.87 -50.45 -2.74
N GLY A 7 -43.05 -51.34 -3.30
CA GLY A 7 -42.00 -52.06 -2.54
C GLY A 7 -40.71 -51.26 -2.36
N THR A 8 -40.77 -49.93 -2.33
CA THR A 8 -39.58 -49.07 -2.38
C THR A 8 -39.78 -47.78 -1.57
N MET A 9 -40.18 -47.89 -0.30
CA MET A 9 -40.33 -46.73 0.59
C MET A 9 -39.97 -47.10 2.03
N ALA A 10 -38.76 -47.62 2.28
CA ALA A 10 -38.31 -47.89 3.65
C ALA A 10 -36.82 -47.65 3.90
N VAL A 11 -36.06 -47.01 2.98
CA VAL A 11 -34.60 -46.85 3.12
C VAL A 11 -34.14 -45.38 3.15
N LEU A 12 -35.04 -44.39 3.07
CA LEU A 12 -34.64 -42.97 2.99
C LEU A 12 -34.67 -42.19 4.31
N VAL A 13 -34.95 -42.82 5.47
CA VAL A 13 -35.17 -42.11 6.75
C VAL A 13 -34.04 -42.31 7.77
N LEU A 14 -32.85 -42.76 7.35
CA LEU A 14 -31.70 -42.97 8.26
C LEU A 14 -30.52 -41.99 8.06
N LEU A 15 -30.65 -40.98 7.20
CA LEU A 15 -29.58 -40.02 6.91
C LEU A 15 -29.61 -38.73 7.78
N PHE A 16 -30.52 -38.61 8.74
CA PHE A 16 -30.71 -37.38 9.53
C PHE A 16 -29.98 -37.34 10.88
N LEU A 17 -29.08 -38.28 11.18
CA LEU A 17 -28.34 -38.33 12.46
C LEU A 17 -26.83 -38.16 12.30
N VAL A 18 -26.38 -37.27 11.42
CA VAL A 18 -25.00 -36.74 11.48
C VAL A 18 -24.97 -35.56 12.44
N PRO A 19 -24.27 -35.66 13.60
CA PRO A 19 -24.08 -34.51 14.46
C PRO A 19 -23.18 -33.50 13.74
N PHE A 20 -23.74 -32.34 13.41
CA PHE A 20 -23.01 -31.15 12.97
C PHE A 20 -22.05 -30.73 14.09
N THR A 21 -20.88 -31.36 14.16
CA THR A 21 -19.79 -30.97 15.06
C THR A 21 -18.77 -30.21 14.22
N GLY A 22 -19.07 -28.93 14.02
CA GLY A 22 -18.28 -28.09 13.14
C GLY A 22 -18.75 -26.65 13.11
N ILE A 23 -19.03 -26.07 14.28
CA ILE A 23 -18.95 -24.62 14.44
C ILE A 23 -17.96 -24.40 15.58
N SER A 24 -16.68 -24.45 15.24
CA SER A 24 -15.68 -23.75 16.02
C SER A 24 -16.09 -22.28 15.98
N ASN A 25 -16.58 -21.77 17.12
CA ASN A 25 -16.58 -20.35 17.38
C ASN A 25 -15.10 -19.95 17.37
N ALA A 26 -14.60 -19.57 16.21
CA ALA A 26 -13.38 -18.78 16.17
C ALA A 26 -13.76 -17.49 16.90
N GLU A 27 -13.32 -17.38 18.15
CA GLU A 27 -13.10 -16.07 18.73
C GLU A 27 -12.27 -15.32 17.69
N ASP A 28 -12.88 -14.29 17.11
CA ASP A 28 -12.24 -13.35 16.21
C ASP A 28 -11.25 -12.53 17.03
N ASN A 29 -10.19 -13.19 17.50
CA ASN A 29 -8.92 -12.54 17.71
C ASN A 29 -8.45 -12.20 16.30
N GLY A 30 -8.83 -11.00 15.83
CA GLY A 30 -8.47 -10.40 14.55
C GLY A 30 -6.96 -10.29 14.38
N SER A 31 -6.31 -11.44 14.18
CA SER A 31 -4.88 -11.67 14.00
C SER A 31 -4.65 -12.56 12.77
N CYS A 32 -5.62 -12.60 11.83
CA CYS A 32 -5.45 -13.35 10.59
C CYS A 32 -4.42 -12.71 9.64
N CYS A 33 -4.08 -11.43 9.84
CA CYS A 33 -2.95 -10.77 9.19
C CYS A 33 -2.43 -9.69 10.14
N GLU A 34 -1.20 -9.81 10.61
CA GLU A 34 -0.46 -8.59 10.99
C GLU A 34 -0.42 -7.75 9.72
N GLN A 35 -1.19 -6.65 9.67
CA GLN A 35 -1.16 -5.72 8.55
C GLN A 35 0.15 -4.94 8.64
N ASP A 36 1.25 -5.59 8.25
CA ASP A 36 2.48 -4.90 7.93
C ASP A 36 2.12 -3.96 6.78
N GLY A 37 2.12 -2.65 7.05
CA GLY A 37 1.71 -1.63 6.10
C GLY A 37 2.33 -1.86 4.71
N PHE A 38 1.62 -1.47 3.66
CA PHE A 38 2.09 -1.73 2.30
C PHE A 38 3.24 -0.79 1.94
N LYS A 39 4.38 -1.37 1.54
CA LYS A 39 5.53 -0.63 1.03
C LYS A 39 5.27 -0.18 -0.40
N MET A 40 5.41 1.12 -0.66
CA MET A 40 5.34 1.68 -2.01
C MET A 40 6.70 2.14 -2.50
N PHE A 41 6.89 2.09 -3.82
CA PHE A 41 8.11 2.48 -4.51
C PHE A 41 7.81 3.56 -5.55
N LEU A 42 8.74 4.50 -5.69
CA LEU A 42 8.69 5.58 -6.68
C LEU A 42 8.97 5.02 -8.08
N THR A 43 8.16 5.38 -9.07
CA THR A 43 8.33 5.03 -10.49
C THR A 43 8.17 6.25 -11.40
N GLY A 44 8.66 6.16 -12.63
CA GLY A 44 8.54 7.24 -13.62
C GLY A 44 9.51 8.41 -13.41
N GLU A 45 9.40 9.41 -14.27
CA GLU A 45 10.30 10.57 -14.31
C GLU A 45 9.88 11.69 -13.35
N ALA A 46 10.80 12.62 -13.07
CA ALA A 46 10.46 13.87 -12.40
C ALA A 46 9.29 14.55 -13.09
N GLN A 47 8.39 15.13 -12.29
CA GLN A 47 7.17 15.84 -12.72
C GLN A 47 5.99 14.95 -13.16
N SER A 48 6.18 13.64 -13.35
CA SER A 48 5.09 12.73 -13.76
C SER A 48 5.16 11.32 -13.13
N GLY A 49 5.85 11.20 -11.99
CA GLY A 49 6.10 9.92 -11.35
C GLY A 49 4.89 9.30 -10.65
N GLY A 50 4.87 7.97 -10.58
CA GLY A 50 3.86 7.18 -9.88
C GLY A 50 4.41 6.49 -8.63
N LEU A 51 3.51 5.90 -7.83
CA LEU A 51 3.89 4.96 -6.78
C LEU A 51 3.36 3.56 -7.11
N THR A 52 4.14 2.53 -6.83
CA THR A 52 3.76 1.13 -7.04
C THR A 52 4.08 0.27 -5.82
N PRO A 53 3.25 -0.71 -5.45
CA PRO A 53 3.59 -1.67 -4.39
C PRO A 53 4.54 -2.79 -4.87
N PHE A 54 4.79 -2.89 -6.18
CA PHE A 54 5.57 -3.99 -6.75
C PHE A 54 7.01 -3.55 -7.02
N ALA A 55 7.96 -4.13 -6.29
CA ALA A 55 9.39 -3.88 -6.50
C ALA A 55 9.86 -4.28 -7.90
N SER A 56 9.17 -5.20 -8.58
CA SER A 56 9.49 -5.62 -9.95
C SER A 56 9.29 -4.53 -11.00
N ASN A 57 8.55 -3.46 -10.67
CA ASN A 57 8.34 -2.31 -11.55
C ASN A 57 9.44 -1.24 -11.38
N LEU A 58 10.46 -1.51 -10.56
CA LEU A 58 11.60 -0.63 -10.37
C LEU A 58 12.64 -0.89 -11.46
N ASP A 59 12.57 -0.14 -12.54
CA ASP A 59 13.46 -0.36 -13.68
C ASP A 59 14.77 0.47 -13.59
N GLN A 60 14.76 1.65 -12.96
CA GLN A 60 15.91 2.58 -12.95
C GLN A 60 15.97 3.49 -11.72
N ARG A 61 17.20 3.83 -11.29
CA ARG A 61 17.46 4.94 -10.36
C ARG A 61 17.25 6.26 -11.12
N TYR A 62 16.45 7.15 -10.56
CA TYR A 62 16.26 8.49 -11.13
C TYR A 62 17.37 9.42 -10.68
N SER A 63 17.97 10.15 -11.62
CA SER A 63 18.99 11.18 -11.36
C SER A 63 18.63 12.46 -12.07
N ALA A 64 18.85 13.60 -11.42
CA ALA A 64 18.69 14.91 -12.03
C ALA A 64 19.96 15.74 -11.82
N VAL A 65 20.41 16.42 -12.88
CA VAL A 65 21.48 17.40 -12.76
C VAL A 65 20.87 18.71 -12.29
N VAL A 66 21.27 19.15 -11.10
CA VAL A 66 20.81 20.42 -10.53
C VAL A 66 21.88 21.48 -10.77
N THR A 67 21.57 22.47 -11.60
CA THR A 67 22.41 23.65 -11.75
C THR A 67 22.06 24.68 -10.65
N PRO A 68 23.05 25.36 -10.05
CA PRO A 68 22.78 26.43 -9.12
C PRO A 68 21.96 27.51 -9.84
N SER A 69 20.71 27.67 -9.45
CA SER A 69 19.83 28.68 -10.03
C SER A 69 19.89 29.97 -9.23
N VAL A 70 19.92 31.10 -9.93
CA VAL A 70 19.74 32.43 -9.34
C VAL A 70 18.30 32.60 -8.82
N LEU A 71 17.37 31.75 -9.24
CA LEU A 71 15.91 31.91 -9.07
C LEU A 71 15.27 31.10 -7.93
N GLY A 72 16.06 30.44 -7.07
CA GLY A 72 15.54 29.72 -5.90
C GLY A 72 15.53 28.20 -6.03
N ALA A 73 14.64 27.53 -5.27
CA ALA A 73 14.57 26.07 -5.21
C ALA A 73 14.04 25.47 -6.52
N ILE A 74 14.65 24.37 -6.97
CA ILE A 74 14.25 23.61 -8.16
C ILE A 74 13.51 22.34 -7.72
N GLU A 75 12.35 22.06 -8.30
CA GLU A 75 11.64 20.80 -8.06
C GLU A 75 12.33 19.67 -8.83
N ILE A 76 12.92 18.73 -8.09
CA ILE A 76 13.68 17.61 -8.64
C ILE A 76 12.75 16.48 -9.12
N GLY A 77 11.55 16.37 -8.56
CA GLY A 77 10.58 15.35 -8.94
C GLY A 77 9.33 15.39 -8.07
N LYS A 78 8.25 14.81 -8.59
CA LYS A 78 6.96 14.70 -7.93
C LYS A 78 6.36 13.35 -8.29
N TRP A 79 6.01 12.59 -7.26
CA TRP A 79 5.33 11.31 -7.37
C TRP A 79 3.99 11.40 -6.66
N SER A 80 2.97 10.79 -7.24
CA SER A 80 1.64 10.76 -6.63
C SER A 80 0.91 9.47 -6.96
N THR A 81 -0.02 9.10 -6.08
CA THR A 81 -0.94 7.99 -6.29
C THR A 81 -2.25 8.31 -5.60
N VAL A 82 -3.33 7.72 -6.11
CA VAL A 82 -4.64 7.76 -5.48
C VAL A 82 -4.95 6.36 -5.03
N TRP A 83 -5.19 6.18 -3.74
CA TRP A 83 -5.69 4.94 -3.16
C TRP A 83 -7.03 5.19 -2.48
N SER A 84 -7.84 4.13 -2.39
CA SER A 84 -9.05 4.08 -1.61
C SER A 84 -9.08 2.75 -0.88
N ILE A 85 -9.57 2.76 0.35
CA ILE A 85 -9.94 1.55 1.09
C ILE A 85 -11.46 1.58 1.28
N ASP A 86 -12.09 0.41 1.34
CA ASP A 86 -13.55 0.31 1.47
C ASP A 86 -14.04 0.66 2.90
N ASP A 87 -13.14 0.62 3.89
CA ASP A 87 -13.40 0.87 5.32
C ASP A 87 -12.75 2.17 5.84
N ASP A 88 -12.87 2.45 7.14
CA ASP A 88 -12.24 3.60 7.78
C ASP A 88 -10.70 3.55 7.72
N TYR A 89 -10.07 4.71 7.51
CA TYR A 89 -8.61 4.85 7.55
C TYR A 89 -8.11 4.53 8.97
N PRO A 90 -7.32 3.47 9.17
CA PRO A 90 -6.85 3.10 10.50
C PRO A 90 -5.95 4.22 11.03
N ALA A 91 -6.16 4.61 12.29
CA ALA A 91 -5.23 5.49 13.00
C ALA A 91 -3.89 4.77 13.12
N SER A 92 -2.95 5.15 12.26
CA SER A 92 -1.67 4.47 12.04
C SER A 92 -0.57 5.50 11.82
N GLU A 93 0.67 5.13 12.13
CA GLU A 93 1.84 5.92 11.78
C GLU A 93 2.32 5.55 10.37
N TRP A 94 2.48 6.55 9.52
CA TRP A 94 2.89 6.38 8.12
C TRP A 94 4.36 6.77 8.02
N THR A 95 5.21 5.80 7.69
CA THR A 95 6.65 6.05 7.52
C THR A 95 6.96 6.28 6.05
N PHE A 96 7.64 7.38 5.75
CA PHE A 96 8.02 7.75 4.39
C PHE A 96 9.55 7.88 4.29
N GLU A 97 10.16 7.06 3.44
CA GLU A 97 11.60 7.03 3.22
C GLU A 97 11.92 7.35 1.76
N ILE A 98 12.71 8.40 1.53
CA ILE A 98 13.30 8.68 0.22
C ILE A 98 14.82 8.51 0.34
N PRO A 99 15.39 7.41 -0.19
CA PRO A 99 16.84 7.31 -0.34
C PRO A 99 17.30 8.29 -1.42
N TYR A 100 18.34 9.07 -1.12
CA TYR A 100 18.95 10.00 -2.07
C TYR A 100 20.48 9.93 -1.98
N GLU A 101 21.14 10.21 -3.10
CA GLU A 101 22.60 10.35 -3.20
C GLU A 101 22.89 11.70 -3.84
N ILE A 102 23.88 12.41 -3.30
CA ILE A 102 24.29 13.73 -3.78
C ILE A 102 25.76 13.63 -4.19
N GLU A 103 26.03 13.79 -5.47
CA GLU A 103 27.39 13.80 -6.02
C GLU A 103 27.83 15.22 -6.35
N GLY A 104 29.06 15.58 -5.97
CA GLY A 104 29.71 16.82 -6.43
C GLY A 104 29.08 18.14 -5.98
N ALA A 105 28.19 18.14 -4.97
CA ALA A 105 27.40 19.32 -4.59
C ALA A 105 27.66 19.80 -3.15
N THR A 106 28.82 20.39 -2.91
CA THR A 106 29.16 21.03 -1.62
C THR A 106 28.15 22.12 -1.26
N GLY A 107 27.56 22.05 -0.06
CA GLY A 107 26.63 23.07 0.42
C GLY A 107 25.22 22.98 -0.17
N PHE A 108 24.93 21.94 -0.96
CA PHE A 108 23.60 21.67 -1.48
C PHE A 108 22.60 21.40 -0.36
N GLN A 109 21.39 21.95 -0.52
CA GLN A 109 20.26 21.73 0.39
C GLN A 109 19.14 21.03 -0.37
N PHE A 110 18.73 19.88 0.13
CA PHE A 110 17.63 19.09 -0.39
C PHE A 110 16.45 19.17 0.58
N ASN A 111 15.29 19.54 0.06
CA ASN A 111 14.03 19.54 0.80
C ASN A 111 13.06 18.61 0.09
N ALA A 112 12.47 17.66 0.81
CA ALA A 112 11.39 16.82 0.32
C ALA A 112 10.14 17.08 1.16
N THR A 113 8.98 17.07 0.49
CA THR A 113 7.67 17.23 1.13
C THR A 113 6.82 16.03 0.77
N VAL A 114 6.21 15.41 1.78
CA VAL A 114 5.17 14.40 1.60
C VAL A 114 3.82 15.03 1.92
N GLY A 115 2.82 14.76 1.10
CA GLY A 115 1.46 15.27 1.26
C GLY A 115 0.45 14.13 1.12
N ILE A 116 -0.53 14.09 2.00
CA ILE A 116 -1.57 13.06 2.06
C ILE A 116 -2.93 13.76 2.11
N ASN A 117 -3.81 13.39 1.18
CA ASN A 117 -5.21 13.83 1.19
C ASN A 117 -6.07 12.66 1.69
N ILE A 118 -6.82 12.88 2.77
CA ILE A 118 -7.78 11.90 3.31
C ILE A 118 -9.15 12.58 3.33
N GLY A 119 -10.04 12.15 2.44
CA GLY A 119 -11.34 12.81 2.24
C GLY A 119 -11.16 14.30 1.89
N GLY A 120 -11.64 15.19 2.76
CA GLY A 120 -11.50 16.65 2.60
C GLY A 120 -10.32 17.28 3.33
N SER A 121 -9.46 16.50 3.99
CA SER A 121 -8.35 16.99 4.80
C SER A 121 -6.99 16.72 4.16
N TYR A 122 -6.07 17.68 4.29
CA TYR A 122 -4.69 17.58 3.79
C TYR A 122 -3.69 17.60 4.94
N TYR A 123 -2.79 16.62 4.96
CA TYR A 123 -1.70 16.47 5.91
C TYR A 123 -0.38 16.52 5.14
N PHE A 124 0.65 17.13 5.73
CA PHE A 124 1.97 17.18 5.10
C PHE A 124 3.11 17.08 6.11
N GLY A 125 4.25 16.58 5.64
CA GLY A 125 5.51 16.51 6.37
C GLY A 125 6.66 16.99 5.50
N VAL A 126 7.71 17.50 6.13
CA VAL A 126 8.91 18.01 5.43
C VAL A 126 10.15 17.32 5.96
N VAL A 127 10.97 16.81 5.05
CA VAL A 127 12.30 16.27 5.33
C VAL A 127 13.34 17.22 4.74
N ARG A 128 14.35 17.56 5.53
CA ARG A 128 15.44 18.45 5.10
C ARG A 128 16.77 17.75 5.24
N ALA A 129 17.55 17.78 4.18
CA ALA A 129 18.90 17.25 4.14
C ALA A 129 19.88 18.31 3.64
N ARG A 130 21.09 18.28 4.20
CA ARG A 130 22.20 19.13 3.80
C ARG A 130 23.39 18.26 3.47
N ALA A 131 23.97 18.45 2.29
CA ALA A 131 25.21 17.79 1.94
C ALA A 131 26.38 18.43 2.71
N THR A 132 27.07 17.62 3.51
CA THR A 132 28.34 17.96 4.16
C THR A 132 29.45 17.11 3.54
N CYS A 133 30.48 17.74 3.00
CA CYS A 133 31.65 17.02 2.50
C CYS A 133 32.44 16.40 3.66
N TYR A 134 33.06 15.24 3.41
CA TYR A 134 34.23 14.76 4.14
C TYR A 134 35.42 14.71 3.18
#